data_AF-A0A0M7BBZ7-F1
#
_entry.id   AF-A0A0M7BBZ7-F1
#
_cell.length_a   1.000
_cell.length_b   1.000
_cell.length_c   1.000
_cell.angle_alpha   90.00
_cell.angle_beta   90.00
_cell.angle_gamma   90.00
#
_symmetry.space_group_name_H-M   'P 1'
#
loop_
_entity.id
_entity.type
_entity.pdbx_description
1 polymer ?
#
loop_
_entity_poly.entity_id
_entity_poly.type
_entity_poly.pdbx_seq_one_letter_code
_entity_poly.pdbx_strand_id
1 'polypeptide(L)'
;MRVPAEFADVEPLPEINRSLKTRDRGEAEAQCAIMRAALINDWRARRAGKAADARAIFDTSVELLKSWGMTFTPMDDLLTGPMDELLSRIETIASIDPNSAAVPAALGAIDLPDACLDEMAERMPVLKEADIRAKNARQRREWCGNFKRAAKDFRAQVGERTILTISEQNAVDYEDFWKKRARTGAVTTNYANKQIRYVRQMIDAHFDDIRLPKSKRTNVFDCMGVEKLSYDPSDNERKKLALPEEWVCQRLVRDRVLEGLNQEASDIAIIEAICGCRASEIYDLPEEDIHLDAPIPHIMLQVVLEGENRRELKRKSTSRAVVLLGPALEAMRRHPKEFTRYRGRLPTRVM
;
A
#
# COMPACT_ATOMS: atom_id res chain seq x y z
N MET A 1 -7.96 31.14 22.89
CA MET A 1 -8.54 30.04 22.08
C MET A 1 -9.47 29.27 22.98
N ARG A 2 -10.75 29.23 22.64
CA ARG A 2 -11.72 28.42 23.37
C ARG A 2 -11.43 26.93 23.19
N VAL A 3 -11.43 26.18 24.27
CA VAL A 3 -11.24 24.72 24.25
C VAL A 3 -12.51 24.06 23.70
N PRO A 4 -12.43 23.21 22.67
CA PRO A 4 -13.58 22.47 22.16
C PRO A 4 -14.18 21.55 23.22
N ALA A 5 -15.51 21.44 23.25
CA ALA A 5 -16.22 20.66 24.28
C ALA A 5 -15.80 19.19 24.33
N GLU A 6 -15.34 18.62 23.21
CA GLU A 6 -14.87 17.24 23.12
C GLU A 6 -13.57 16.98 23.91
N PHE A 7 -12.81 18.01 24.31
CA PHE A 7 -11.56 17.86 25.08
C PHE A 7 -11.68 18.32 26.54
N ALA A 8 -12.89 18.65 27.01
CA ALA A 8 -13.13 19.12 28.37
C ALA A 8 -12.75 18.08 29.45
N ASP A 9 -12.62 16.82 29.07
CA ASP A 9 -12.26 15.71 29.95
C ASP A 9 -10.74 15.54 30.15
N VAL A 10 -9.92 16.28 29.38
CA VAL A 10 -8.45 16.31 29.45
C VAL A 10 -7.86 17.72 29.58
N GLU A 11 -8.65 18.76 29.29
CA GLU A 11 -8.29 20.16 29.49
C GLU A 11 -9.40 20.87 30.29
N PRO A 12 -9.18 21.16 31.59
CA PRO A 12 -10.19 21.78 32.44
C PRO A 12 -10.38 23.28 32.15
N LEU A 13 -9.42 23.95 31.47
CA LEU A 13 -9.54 25.37 31.17
C LEU A 13 -10.56 25.62 30.05
N PRO A 14 -11.47 26.59 30.18
CA PRO A 14 -12.43 26.92 29.11
C PRO A 14 -11.77 27.67 27.94
N GLU A 15 -10.66 28.35 28.19
CA GLU A 15 -9.90 29.12 27.20
C GLU A 15 -8.41 29.16 27.54
N ILE A 16 -7.57 28.99 26.52
CA ILE A 16 -6.11 29.16 26.59
C ILE A 16 -5.70 30.47 25.94
N ASN A 17 -4.97 31.31 26.68
CA ASN A 17 -4.39 32.56 26.20
C ASN A 17 -2.86 32.47 26.25
N ARG A 18 -2.20 32.57 25.09
CA ARG A 18 -0.73 32.54 24.96
C ARG A 18 -0.26 33.69 24.07
N SER A 19 0.83 34.34 24.48
CA SER A 19 1.49 35.38 23.66
C SER A 19 2.31 34.74 22.54
N LEU A 20 2.18 35.27 21.32
CA LEU A 20 2.97 34.84 20.15
C LEU A 20 4.29 35.62 20.01
N LYS A 21 4.55 36.58 20.91
CA LYS A 21 5.77 37.40 20.96
C LYS A 21 6.16 38.10 19.64
N THR A 22 5.22 38.28 18.71
CA THR A 22 5.38 39.08 17.50
C THR A 22 4.39 40.25 17.47
N ARG A 23 4.75 41.31 16.76
CA ARG A 23 3.90 42.47 16.47
C ARG A 23 3.42 42.51 15.02
N ASP A 24 3.98 41.65 14.15
CA ASP A 24 3.54 41.52 12.78
C ASP A 24 2.26 40.66 12.71
N ARG A 25 1.25 41.16 11.99
CA ARG A 25 -0.06 40.50 11.94
C ARG A 25 -0.04 39.22 11.12
N GLY A 26 0.68 39.20 9.99
CA GLY A 26 0.74 38.02 9.13
C GLY A 26 1.48 36.87 9.80
N GLU A 27 2.60 37.18 10.46
CA GLU A 27 3.35 36.24 11.28
C GLU A 27 2.52 35.74 12.47
N ALA A 28 1.80 36.63 13.15
CA ALA A 28 0.92 36.26 14.25
C ALA A 28 -0.20 35.30 13.80
N GLU A 29 -0.83 35.55 12.66
CA GLU A 29 -1.89 34.68 12.12
C GLU A 29 -1.35 33.28 11.78
N ALA A 30 -0.18 33.19 11.15
CA ALA A 30 0.47 31.93 10.84
C ALA A 30 0.89 31.14 12.11
N GLN A 31 1.56 31.80 13.05
CA GLN A 31 1.95 31.20 14.33
C GLN A 31 0.74 30.78 15.16
N CYS A 32 -0.36 31.55 15.14
CA CYS A 32 -1.60 31.20 15.80
C CYS A 32 -2.16 29.88 15.25
N ALA A 33 -2.21 29.72 13.92
CA ALA A 33 -2.70 28.49 13.29
C ALA A 33 -1.87 27.26 13.70
N ILE A 34 -0.55 27.38 13.70
CA ILE A 34 0.38 26.33 14.12
C ILE A 34 0.15 25.96 15.60
N MET A 35 0.09 26.95 16.49
CA MET A 35 -0.11 26.72 17.92
C MET A 35 -1.47 26.08 18.23
N ARG A 36 -2.53 26.47 17.51
CA ARG A 36 -3.87 25.86 17.66
C ARG A 36 -3.85 24.38 17.27
N ALA A 37 -3.21 24.05 16.14
CA ALA A 37 -3.07 22.67 15.71
C ALA A 37 -2.28 21.83 16.72
N ALA A 38 -1.18 22.38 17.26
CA ALA A 38 -0.38 21.74 18.30
C ALA A 38 -1.19 21.45 19.58
N LEU A 39 -2.01 22.41 20.06
CA LEU A 39 -2.88 22.21 21.22
C LEU A 39 -3.93 21.11 21.00
N ILE A 40 -4.55 21.09 19.81
CA ILE A 40 -5.54 20.05 19.47
C ILE A 40 -4.87 18.67 19.45
N ASN A 41 -3.68 18.55 18.86
CA ASN A 41 -2.95 17.29 18.82
C ASN A 41 -2.51 16.83 20.22
N ASP A 42 -2.10 17.76 21.08
CA ASP A 42 -1.75 17.47 22.48
C ASP A 42 -2.97 16.96 23.28
N TRP A 43 -4.13 17.60 23.15
CA TRP A 43 -5.35 17.13 23.82
C TRP A 43 -5.80 15.76 23.29
N ARG A 44 -5.68 15.51 21.98
CA ARG A 44 -5.92 14.17 21.41
C ARG A 44 -4.99 13.13 22.02
N ALA A 45 -3.70 13.44 22.16
CA ALA A 45 -2.71 12.56 22.77
C ALA A 45 -3.03 12.26 24.23
N ARG A 46 -3.32 13.28 25.04
CA ARG A 46 -3.73 13.12 26.45
C ARG A 46 -5.00 12.27 26.58
N ARG A 47 -5.97 12.46 25.68
CA ARG A 47 -7.22 11.70 25.66
C ARG A 47 -7.01 10.25 25.23
N ALA A 48 -6.12 9.99 24.28
CA ALA A 48 -5.68 8.64 23.92
C ALA A 48 -4.94 7.95 25.09
N GLY A 49 -4.11 8.70 25.82
CA GLY A 49 -3.47 8.27 27.07
C GLY A 49 -4.47 7.79 28.10
N LYS A 50 -5.54 8.55 28.30
CA LYS A 50 -6.65 8.19 29.19
C LYS A 50 -7.42 6.94 28.72
N ALA A 51 -7.48 6.70 27.41
CA ALA A 51 -8.09 5.52 26.82
C ALA A 51 -7.12 4.31 26.71
N ALA A 52 -5.86 4.47 27.14
CA ALA A 52 -4.77 3.50 26.99
C ALA A 52 -4.54 3.02 25.52
N ASP A 53 -4.81 3.88 24.54
CA ASP A 53 -4.55 3.59 23.12
C ASP A 53 -3.10 3.95 22.75
N ALA A 54 -2.20 2.98 22.90
CA ALA A 54 -0.77 3.14 22.63
C ALA A 54 -0.48 3.68 21.21
N ARG A 55 -1.27 3.28 20.21
CA ARG A 55 -1.08 3.73 18.83
C ARG A 55 -1.46 5.18 18.67
N ALA A 56 -2.63 5.58 19.14
CA ALA A 56 -3.08 6.96 19.05
C ALA A 56 -2.15 7.91 19.84
N ILE A 57 -1.65 7.48 21.00
CA ILE A 57 -0.63 8.20 21.77
C ILE A 57 0.64 8.38 20.94
N PHE A 58 1.16 7.30 20.36
CA PHE A 58 2.37 7.36 19.56
C PHE A 58 2.23 8.29 18.35
N ASP A 59 1.17 8.12 17.55
CA ASP A 59 0.95 8.88 16.31
C ASP A 59 0.81 10.39 16.62
N THR A 60 0.00 10.75 17.62
CA THR A 60 -0.21 12.16 18.01
C THR A 60 1.04 12.80 18.61
N SER A 61 1.77 12.08 19.46
CA SER A 61 3.01 12.56 20.05
C SER A 61 4.13 12.73 19.02
N VAL A 62 4.23 11.83 18.04
CA VAL A 62 5.18 11.96 16.91
C VAL A 62 4.83 13.13 16.00
N GLU A 63 3.55 13.37 15.73
CA GLU A 63 3.11 14.53 14.95
C GLU A 63 3.43 15.84 15.68
N LEU A 64 3.19 15.90 16.99
CA LEU A 64 3.52 17.05 17.82
C LEU A 64 5.04 17.27 17.88
N LEU A 65 5.83 16.20 18.02
CA LEU A 65 7.29 16.27 18.02
C LEU A 65 7.85 16.82 16.69
N LYS A 66 7.28 16.43 15.55
CA LYS A 66 7.63 17.01 14.24
C LYS A 66 7.34 18.50 14.15
N SER A 67 6.25 18.97 14.77
CA SER A 67 5.93 20.41 14.80
C SER A 67 6.99 21.24 15.53
N TRP A 68 7.79 20.59 16.39
CA TRP A 68 8.94 21.19 17.09
C TRP A 68 10.27 20.98 16.35
N GLY A 69 10.23 20.47 15.11
CA GLY A 69 11.44 20.20 14.33
C GLY A 69 12.23 18.97 14.78
N MET A 70 11.66 18.13 15.64
CA MET A 70 12.30 16.92 16.14
C MET A 70 11.74 15.66 15.48
N THR A 71 12.55 14.60 15.46
CA THR A 71 12.12 13.25 15.12
C THR A 71 12.13 12.35 16.34
N PHE A 72 11.18 11.42 16.39
CA PHE A 72 11.15 10.41 17.43
C PHE A 72 12.36 9.49 17.31
N THR A 73 13.03 9.29 18.45
CA THR A 73 14.18 8.40 18.62
C THR A 73 13.94 7.64 19.92
N PRO A 74 14.03 6.30 19.95
CA PRO A 74 13.87 5.52 21.17
C PRO A 74 14.88 5.94 22.25
N MET A 75 14.50 5.85 23.52
CA MET A 75 15.34 6.29 24.65
C MET A 75 16.74 5.66 24.61
N ASP A 76 16.83 4.35 24.37
CA ASP A 76 18.13 3.66 24.31
C ASP A 76 19.07 4.24 23.24
N ASP A 77 18.53 4.70 22.11
CA ASP A 77 19.32 5.32 21.04
C ASP A 77 19.77 6.73 21.41
N LEU A 78 18.94 7.47 22.16
CA LEU A 78 19.34 8.77 22.70
C LEU A 78 20.43 8.64 23.77
N LEU A 79 20.35 7.60 24.60
CA LEU A 79 21.33 7.34 25.66
C LEU A 79 22.68 6.84 25.12
N THR A 80 22.66 6.09 24.01
CA THR A 80 23.88 5.57 23.37
C THR A 80 24.43 6.48 22.27
N GLY A 81 23.63 7.46 21.84
CA GLY A 81 24.00 8.47 20.85
C GLY A 81 24.84 9.62 21.41
N PRO A 82 25.04 10.68 20.61
CA PRO A 82 25.77 11.86 21.03
C PRO A 82 25.03 12.60 22.17
N MET A 83 25.70 12.82 23.29
CA MET A 83 25.13 13.53 24.45
C MET A 83 24.58 14.92 24.10
N ASP A 84 25.18 15.61 23.13
CA ASP A 84 24.72 16.92 22.66
C ASP A 84 23.30 16.86 22.06
N GLU A 85 22.91 15.75 21.42
CA GLU A 85 21.55 15.57 20.90
C GLU A 85 20.54 15.47 22.05
N LEU A 86 20.86 14.69 23.09
CA LEU A 86 20.01 14.54 24.27
C LEU A 86 19.88 15.88 25.03
N LEU A 87 20.99 16.61 25.21
CA LEU A 87 20.98 17.93 25.83
C LEU A 87 20.13 18.93 25.06
N SER A 88 20.30 19.00 23.73
CA SER A 88 19.49 19.88 22.87
C SER A 88 17.99 19.58 22.98
N ARG A 89 17.62 18.30 23.07
CA ARG A 89 16.23 17.88 23.30
C ARG A 89 15.71 18.34 24.66
N ILE A 90 16.50 18.16 25.73
CA ILE A 90 16.16 18.59 27.10
C ILE A 90 15.96 20.11 27.17
N GLU A 91 16.87 20.88 26.59
CA GLU A 91 16.77 22.35 26.53
C GLU A 91 15.51 22.80 25.79
N THR A 92 15.17 22.12 24.69
CA THR A 92 13.97 22.46 23.92
C THR A 92 12.70 22.22 24.72
N ILE A 93 12.58 21.06 25.40
CA ILE A 93 11.39 20.73 26.21
C ILE A 93 11.29 21.55 27.50
N ALA A 94 12.39 22.12 28.02
CA ALA A 94 12.36 22.95 29.23
C ALA A 94 11.47 24.20 29.08
N SER A 95 11.26 24.66 27.84
CA SER A 95 10.40 25.80 27.52
C SER A 95 8.94 25.44 27.22
N ILE A 96 8.61 24.15 27.27
CA ILE A 96 7.31 23.58 26.87
C ILE A 96 6.49 23.21 28.11
N ASP A 97 5.16 23.20 27.98
CA ASP A 97 4.26 22.69 29.02
C ASP A 97 4.66 21.24 29.41
N PRO A 98 5.05 20.98 30.67
CA PRO A 98 5.43 19.64 31.12
C PRO A 98 4.33 18.58 30.95
N ASN A 99 3.06 19.00 30.86
CA ASN A 99 1.93 18.09 30.64
C ASN A 99 1.73 17.71 29.17
N SER A 100 2.52 18.28 28.25
CA SER A 100 2.44 17.98 26.82
C SER A 100 2.87 16.54 26.54
N ALA A 101 2.06 15.80 25.79
CA ALA A 101 2.32 14.40 25.41
C ALA A 101 3.58 14.21 24.56
N ALA A 102 4.05 15.28 23.89
CA ALA A 102 5.31 15.25 23.17
C ALA A 102 6.56 15.32 24.07
N VAL A 103 6.45 15.65 25.35
CA VAL A 103 7.61 15.66 26.28
C VAL A 103 8.17 14.23 26.45
N PRO A 104 7.36 13.21 26.81
CA PRO A 104 7.82 11.83 26.79
C PRO A 104 8.38 11.39 25.43
N ALA A 105 7.73 11.78 24.33
CA ALA A 105 8.18 11.39 22.99
C ALA A 105 9.51 12.02 22.58
N ALA A 106 9.78 13.26 23.00
CA ALA A 106 11.05 13.94 22.75
C ALA A 106 12.23 13.22 23.41
N LEU A 107 11.98 12.59 24.56
CA LEU A 107 12.95 11.80 25.33
C LEU A 107 12.92 10.30 24.98
N GLY A 108 12.14 9.90 23.97
CA GLY A 108 12.02 8.50 23.58
C GLY A 108 11.31 7.60 24.60
N ALA A 109 10.57 8.20 25.54
CA ALA A 109 9.93 7.56 26.70
C ALA A 109 8.46 7.21 26.45
N ILE A 110 8.07 6.98 25.19
CA ILE A 110 6.73 6.49 24.82
C ILE A 110 6.84 5.04 24.35
N ASP A 111 5.84 4.24 24.71
CA ASP A 111 5.76 2.87 24.24
C ASP A 111 5.59 2.82 22.72
N LEU A 112 6.29 1.88 22.08
CA LEU A 112 6.11 1.61 20.66
C LEU A 112 4.80 0.84 20.46
N PRO A 113 3.92 1.30 19.56
CA PRO A 113 2.70 0.56 19.28
C PRO A 113 3.05 -0.70 18.50
N ASP A 114 2.47 -1.82 18.91
CA ASP A 114 2.56 -3.07 18.16
C ASP A 114 1.27 -3.28 17.36
N ALA A 115 1.31 -4.19 16.38
CA ALA A 115 0.16 -4.54 15.57
C ALA A 115 0.25 -6.00 15.12
N CYS A 116 -0.88 -6.67 14.97
CA CYS A 116 -0.92 -7.96 14.28
C CYS A 116 -0.87 -7.78 12.75
N LEU A 117 -0.64 -8.87 12.02
CA LEU A 117 -0.58 -8.82 10.55
C LEU A 117 -1.91 -8.40 9.91
N ASP A 118 -3.05 -8.68 10.53
CA ASP A 118 -4.36 -8.27 10.00
C ASP A 118 -4.54 -6.75 10.05
N GLU A 119 -4.20 -6.14 11.19
CA GLU A 119 -4.19 -4.68 11.35
C GLU A 119 -3.20 -4.04 10.38
N MET A 120 -2.01 -4.64 10.22
CA MET A 120 -1.05 -4.15 9.23
C MET A 120 -1.57 -4.28 7.81
N ALA A 121 -2.24 -5.38 7.44
CA ALA A 121 -2.83 -5.54 6.11
C ALA A 121 -3.86 -4.46 5.80
N GLU A 122 -4.57 -3.95 6.81
CA GLU A 122 -5.49 -2.81 6.68
C GLU A 122 -4.79 -1.46 6.58
N ARG A 123 -3.64 -1.29 7.25
CA ARG A 123 -2.80 -0.07 7.18
C ARG A 123 -1.96 0.02 5.92
N MET A 124 -1.61 -1.10 5.28
CA MET A 124 -0.74 -1.13 4.10
C MET A 124 -1.07 -0.09 3.01
N PRO A 125 -2.35 0.17 2.65
CA PRO A 125 -2.69 1.17 1.63
C PRO A 125 -2.34 2.61 2.01
N VAL A 126 -2.35 2.92 3.31
CA VAL A 126 -1.93 4.24 3.83
C VAL A 126 -0.40 4.29 3.87
N LEU A 127 0.24 3.25 4.40
CA LEU A 127 1.70 3.20 4.54
C LEU A 127 2.45 3.16 3.21
N LYS A 128 1.81 2.62 2.16
CA LYS A 128 2.38 2.51 0.80
C LYS A 128 1.59 3.35 -0.21
N GLU A 129 0.98 4.45 0.24
CA GLU A 129 0.18 5.34 -0.62
C GLU A 129 0.94 5.76 -1.89
N ALA A 130 2.21 6.13 -1.75
CA ALA A 130 3.07 6.51 -2.88
C ALA A 130 3.20 5.39 -3.92
N ASP A 131 3.35 4.13 -3.48
CA ASP A 131 3.52 2.97 -4.35
C ASP A 131 2.22 2.58 -5.06
N ILE A 132 1.07 2.95 -4.50
CA ILE A 132 -0.25 2.60 -5.04
C ILE A 132 -1.00 3.77 -5.65
N ARG A 133 -0.40 4.97 -5.70
CA ARG A 133 -1.05 6.21 -6.18
C ARG A 133 -1.66 6.07 -7.58
N ALA A 134 -0.97 5.35 -8.46
CA ALA A 134 -1.40 5.13 -9.84
C ALA A 134 -2.43 3.99 -10.00
N LYS A 135 -2.65 3.17 -8.97
CA LYS A 135 -3.52 1.99 -9.08
C LYS A 135 -4.98 2.41 -9.17
N ASN A 136 -5.69 1.82 -10.12
CA ASN A 136 -7.14 1.96 -10.20
C ASN A 136 -7.85 1.20 -9.05
N ALA A 137 -9.15 1.42 -8.86
CA ALA A 137 -9.89 0.82 -7.75
C ALA A 137 -9.80 -0.72 -7.70
N ARG A 138 -9.78 -1.37 -8.87
CA ARG A 138 -9.62 -2.82 -9.00
C ARG A 138 -8.22 -3.28 -8.62
N GLN A 139 -7.18 -2.66 -9.19
CA GLN A 139 -5.78 -2.93 -8.88
C GLN A 139 -5.49 -2.72 -7.39
N ARG A 140 -6.06 -1.67 -6.79
CA ARG A 140 -5.97 -1.41 -5.36
C ARG A 140 -6.64 -2.52 -4.54
N ARG A 141 -7.87 -2.95 -4.88
CA ARG A 141 -8.54 -4.07 -4.20
C ARG A 141 -7.74 -5.37 -4.27
N GLU A 142 -7.20 -5.72 -5.43
CA GLU A 142 -6.35 -6.92 -5.59
C GLU A 142 -5.07 -6.81 -4.76
N TRP A 143 -4.43 -5.64 -4.79
CA TRP A 143 -3.22 -5.37 -4.01
C TRP A 143 -3.48 -5.51 -2.51
N CYS A 144 -4.54 -4.89 -1.97
CA CYS A 144 -4.93 -5.04 -0.56
C CYS A 144 -5.29 -6.49 -0.23
N GLY A 145 -6.01 -7.17 -1.12
CA GLY A 145 -6.44 -8.55 -0.93
C GLY A 145 -5.29 -9.55 -0.80
N ASN A 146 -4.12 -9.23 -1.36
CA ASN A 146 -2.92 -10.05 -1.20
C ASN A 146 -2.40 -10.03 0.25
N PHE A 147 -2.30 -8.85 0.87
CA PHE A 147 -1.85 -8.72 2.27
C PHE A 147 -2.85 -9.34 3.23
N LYS A 148 -4.16 -9.08 3.04
CA LYS A 148 -5.22 -9.69 3.86
C LYS A 148 -5.20 -11.21 3.81
N ARG A 149 -4.92 -11.78 2.63
CA ARG A 149 -4.78 -13.23 2.48
C ARG A 149 -3.55 -13.77 3.20
N ALA A 150 -2.41 -13.11 3.06
CA ALA A 150 -1.18 -13.52 3.74
C ALA A 150 -1.31 -13.44 5.26
N ALA A 151 -1.94 -12.38 5.79
CA ALA A 151 -2.22 -12.23 7.21
C ALA A 151 -3.16 -13.33 7.73
N LYS A 152 -4.25 -13.60 7.01
CA LYS A 152 -5.18 -14.67 7.35
C LYS A 152 -4.52 -16.05 7.35
N ASP A 153 -3.73 -16.36 6.31
CA ASP A 153 -3.03 -17.64 6.18
C ASP A 153 -2.00 -17.79 7.31
N PHE A 154 -1.27 -16.72 7.67
CA PHE A 154 -0.34 -16.72 8.79
C PHE A 154 -1.06 -16.97 10.13
N ARG A 155 -2.11 -16.19 10.44
CA ARG A 155 -2.88 -16.37 11.68
C ARG A 155 -3.47 -17.77 11.79
N ALA A 156 -3.96 -18.34 10.69
CA ALA A 156 -4.51 -19.69 10.69
C ALA A 156 -3.45 -20.76 10.99
N GLN A 157 -2.19 -20.54 10.61
CA GLN A 157 -1.11 -21.52 10.77
C GLN A 157 -0.33 -21.34 12.09
N VAL A 158 -0.04 -20.10 12.47
CA VAL A 158 0.84 -19.76 13.60
C VAL A 158 0.05 -19.31 14.83
N GLY A 159 -1.19 -18.85 14.63
CA GLY A 159 -2.01 -18.22 15.67
C GLY A 159 -1.85 -16.70 15.70
N GLU A 160 -2.50 -16.07 16.67
CA GLU A 160 -2.44 -14.62 16.86
C GLU A 160 -1.09 -14.19 17.41
N ARG A 161 -0.40 -13.33 16.67
CA ARG A 161 0.87 -12.72 17.05
C ARG A 161 0.86 -11.25 16.64
N THR A 162 1.54 -10.44 17.43
CA THR A 162 1.87 -9.07 17.08
C THR A 162 3.25 -9.05 16.43
N ILE A 163 3.59 -8.02 15.66
CA ILE A 163 4.82 -8.00 14.88
C ILE A 163 6.07 -8.08 15.74
N LEU A 164 6.08 -7.43 16.91
CA LEU A 164 7.24 -7.49 17.81
C LEU A 164 7.36 -8.85 18.53
N THR A 165 6.31 -9.69 18.50
CA THR A 165 6.28 -11.01 19.16
C THR A 165 6.42 -12.19 18.20
N ILE A 166 6.47 -11.95 16.88
CA ILE A 166 6.74 -13.01 15.90
C ILE A 166 8.17 -13.51 16.11
N SER A 167 8.29 -14.78 16.52
CA SER A 167 9.60 -15.41 16.73
C SER A 167 10.17 -16.05 15.46
N GLU A 168 11.46 -16.40 15.48
CA GLU A 168 12.08 -17.21 14.42
C GLU A 168 11.36 -18.54 14.23
N GLN A 169 10.94 -19.19 15.32
CA GLN A 169 10.18 -20.45 15.24
C GLN A 169 8.86 -20.24 14.49
N ASN A 170 8.17 -19.12 14.69
CA ASN A 170 6.94 -18.81 13.94
C ASN A 170 7.21 -18.66 12.44
N ALA A 171 8.35 -18.08 12.06
CA ALA A 171 8.75 -17.96 10.68
C ALA A 171 9.08 -19.33 10.05
N VAL A 172 9.79 -20.20 10.78
CA VAL A 172 10.07 -21.59 10.37
C VAL A 172 8.77 -22.38 10.21
N ASP A 173 7.85 -22.33 11.17
CA ASP A 173 6.58 -23.04 11.12
C ASP A 173 5.74 -22.62 9.91
N TYR A 174 5.71 -21.32 9.60
CA TYR A 174 5.00 -20.80 8.44
C TYR A 174 5.68 -21.17 7.11
N GLU A 175 7.01 -21.14 7.07
CA GLU A 175 7.79 -21.59 5.92
C GLU A 175 7.56 -23.08 5.64
N ASP A 176 7.60 -23.93 6.68
CA ASP A 176 7.38 -25.37 6.58
C ASP A 176 5.95 -25.71 6.12
N PHE A 177 4.95 -24.97 6.58
CA PHE A 177 3.59 -25.05 6.06
C PHE A 177 3.56 -24.85 4.55
N TRP A 178 4.23 -23.80 4.04
CA TRP A 178 4.28 -23.53 2.61
C TRP A 178 5.13 -24.54 1.83
N LYS A 179 6.27 -24.98 2.39
CA LYS A 179 7.10 -26.06 1.83
C LYS A 179 6.28 -27.33 1.65
N LYS A 180 5.49 -27.73 2.66
CA LYS A 180 4.62 -28.91 2.60
C LYS A 180 3.58 -28.78 1.48
N ARG A 181 2.90 -27.64 1.38
CA ARG A 181 1.88 -27.41 0.33
C ARG A 181 2.47 -27.34 -1.09
N ALA A 182 3.68 -26.82 -1.23
CA ALA A 182 4.38 -26.82 -2.51
C ALA A 182 4.82 -28.23 -2.90
N ARG A 183 5.39 -29.01 -1.96
CA ARG A 183 5.79 -30.41 -2.18
C ARG A 183 4.63 -31.31 -2.59
N THR A 184 3.44 -31.10 -2.04
CA THR A 184 2.24 -31.87 -2.42
C THR A 184 1.55 -31.38 -3.70
N GLY A 185 2.08 -30.34 -4.35
CA GLY A 185 1.47 -29.73 -5.55
C GLY A 185 0.20 -28.93 -5.28
N ALA A 186 -0.20 -28.75 -4.02
CA ALA A 186 -1.41 -28.01 -3.66
C ALA A 186 -1.31 -26.51 -4.01
N VAL A 187 -0.10 -25.95 -4.03
CA VAL A 187 0.22 -24.60 -4.52
C VAL A 187 1.54 -24.62 -5.27
N THR A 188 1.79 -23.59 -6.09
CA THR A 188 3.12 -23.44 -6.69
C THR A 188 4.11 -22.85 -5.71
N THR A 189 5.40 -23.18 -5.91
CA THR A 189 6.52 -22.55 -5.20
C THR A 189 6.44 -21.01 -5.27
N ASN A 190 6.10 -20.46 -6.44
CA ASN A 190 5.92 -19.02 -6.60
C ASN A 190 4.78 -18.47 -5.72
N TYR A 191 3.63 -19.14 -5.67
CA TYR A 191 2.52 -18.70 -4.81
C TYR A 191 2.93 -18.69 -3.35
N ALA A 192 3.56 -19.77 -2.85
CA ALA A 192 4.10 -19.86 -1.51
C ALA A 192 5.07 -18.71 -1.19
N ASN A 193 6.05 -18.47 -2.05
CA ASN A 193 7.01 -17.37 -1.90
C ASN A 193 6.35 -15.99 -1.92
N LYS A 194 5.22 -15.81 -2.64
CA LYS A 194 4.46 -14.56 -2.57
C LYS A 194 3.85 -14.37 -1.18
N GLN A 195 3.30 -15.40 -0.55
CA GLN A 195 2.70 -15.28 0.78
C GLN A 195 3.74 -14.93 1.85
N ILE A 196 4.89 -15.61 1.84
CA ILE A 196 6.04 -15.30 2.72
C ILE A 196 6.49 -13.84 2.51
N ARG A 197 6.64 -13.41 1.27
CA ARG A 197 7.04 -12.03 0.95
C ARG A 197 6.04 -10.99 1.46
N TYR A 198 4.73 -11.25 1.41
CA TYR A 198 3.75 -10.29 1.91
C TYR A 198 3.80 -10.15 3.43
N VAL A 199 4.07 -11.24 4.17
CA VAL A 199 4.32 -11.16 5.62
C VAL A 199 5.56 -10.31 5.91
N ARG A 200 6.67 -10.59 5.20
CA ARG A 200 7.90 -9.80 5.30
C ARG A 200 7.65 -8.30 5.09
N GLN A 201 6.94 -7.95 4.02
CA GLN A 201 6.60 -6.55 3.69
C GLN A 201 5.75 -5.86 4.77
N MET A 202 4.84 -6.58 5.43
CA MET A 202 4.03 -6.01 6.52
C MET A 202 4.88 -5.74 7.76
N ILE A 203 5.83 -6.65 8.09
CA ILE A 203 6.78 -6.45 9.19
C ILE A 203 7.70 -5.25 8.90
N ASP A 204 8.27 -5.17 7.70
CA ASP A 204 9.11 -4.04 7.29
C ASP A 204 8.34 -2.71 7.35
N ALA A 205 7.10 -2.71 6.86
CA ALA A 205 6.24 -1.54 6.89
C ALA A 205 5.90 -1.12 8.33
N HIS A 206 5.73 -2.06 9.26
CA HIS A 206 5.51 -1.76 10.67
C HIS A 206 6.75 -1.12 11.31
N PHE A 207 7.96 -1.66 11.06
CA PHE A 207 9.19 -1.06 11.55
C PHE A 207 9.43 0.35 11.03
N ASP A 208 9.07 0.62 9.77
CA ASP A 208 9.08 1.99 9.21
C ASP A 208 8.05 2.90 9.90
N ASP A 209 6.85 2.40 10.10
CA ASP A 209 5.70 3.11 10.68
C ASP A 209 5.97 3.54 12.13
N ILE A 210 6.56 2.67 12.95
CA ILE A 210 6.96 2.98 14.34
C ILE A 210 8.33 3.66 14.43
N ARG A 211 8.95 3.99 13.29
CA ARG A 211 10.25 4.67 13.19
C ARG A 211 11.39 3.92 13.87
N LEU A 212 11.33 2.59 13.92
CA LEU A 212 12.40 1.79 14.49
C LEU A 212 13.69 1.98 13.67
N PRO A 213 14.85 2.28 14.29
CA PRO A 213 16.10 2.46 13.56
C PRO A 213 16.50 1.21 12.79
N LYS A 214 17.04 1.39 11.57
CA LYS A 214 17.38 0.27 10.67
C LYS A 214 18.32 -0.76 11.30
N SER A 215 19.26 -0.32 12.13
CA SER A 215 20.22 -1.17 12.85
C SER A 215 19.57 -2.11 13.87
N LYS A 216 18.36 -1.78 14.36
CA LYS A 216 17.60 -2.54 15.34
C LYS A 216 16.49 -3.40 14.71
N ARG A 217 16.34 -3.37 13.38
CA ARG A 217 15.30 -4.13 12.68
C ARG A 217 15.79 -5.55 12.42
N THR A 218 15.07 -6.52 12.96
CA THR A 218 15.27 -7.93 12.64
C THR A 218 13.96 -8.47 12.09
N ASN A 219 13.90 -8.70 10.77
CA ASN A 219 12.77 -9.35 10.16
C ASN A 219 13.07 -10.85 10.01
N VAL A 220 12.46 -11.66 10.86
CA VAL A 220 12.65 -13.12 10.90
C VAL A 220 12.26 -13.83 9.59
N PHE A 221 11.59 -13.12 8.67
CA PHE A 221 11.24 -13.63 7.34
C PHE A 221 12.25 -13.33 6.23
N ASP A 222 13.35 -12.60 6.47
CA ASP A 222 14.28 -12.14 5.43
C ASP A 222 14.97 -13.26 4.65
N CYS A 223 15.31 -14.35 5.34
CA CYS A 223 15.97 -15.52 4.75
C CYS A 223 15.01 -16.68 4.46
N MET A 224 13.71 -16.49 4.67
CA MET A 224 12.71 -17.54 4.46
C MET A 224 12.31 -17.64 2.99
N GLY A 225 12.16 -18.87 2.50
CA GLY A 225 11.77 -19.16 1.13
C GLY A 225 11.49 -20.64 0.88
N VAL A 226 10.58 -20.89 -0.03
CA VAL A 226 10.36 -22.23 -0.58
C VAL A 226 11.26 -22.38 -1.80
N GLU A 227 12.23 -23.30 -1.70
CA GLU A 227 13.07 -23.67 -2.82
C GLU A 227 12.24 -24.23 -3.97
N LYS A 228 12.65 -23.89 -5.18
CA LYS A 228 12.03 -24.47 -6.36
C LYS A 228 12.34 -25.97 -6.39
N LEU A 229 11.30 -26.79 -6.42
CA LEU A 229 11.46 -28.23 -6.58
C LEU A 229 12.21 -28.53 -7.89
N SER A 230 13.15 -29.48 -7.86
CA SER A 230 13.86 -29.96 -9.05
C SER A 230 12.91 -30.47 -10.14
N TYR A 231 11.77 -30.98 -9.71
CA TYR A 231 10.62 -31.30 -10.52
C TYR A 231 9.38 -30.68 -9.87
N ASP A 232 8.93 -29.52 -10.38
CA ASP A 232 7.62 -28.97 -10.08
C ASP A 232 6.67 -29.44 -11.20
N PRO A 233 5.65 -30.29 -10.93
CA PRO A 233 4.69 -30.70 -11.96
C PRO A 233 4.09 -29.52 -12.72
N SER A 234 3.98 -28.34 -12.07
CA SER A 234 3.50 -27.12 -12.69
C SER A 234 4.49 -26.45 -13.66
N ASP A 235 5.79 -26.77 -13.63
CA ASP A 235 6.76 -26.31 -14.63
C ASP A 235 6.50 -26.93 -16.02
N ASN A 236 6.01 -28.18 -16.06
CA ASN A 236 5.66 -28.86 -17.31
C ASN A 236 4.16 -28.78 -17.63
N GLU A 237 3.26 -28.89 -16.64
CA GLU A 237 1.81 -28.79 -16.84
C GLU A 237 1.32 -27.35 -17.12
N ARG A 238 2.13 -26.31 -16.85
CA ARG A 238 1.74 -24.90 -17.07
C ARG A 238 2.69 -24.10 -17.95
N LYS A 239 3.59 -24.74 -18.69
CA LYS A 239 4.05 -24.12 -19.95
C LYS A 239 2.84 -24.05 -20.86
N LYS A 240 2.06 -22.99 -20.72
CA LYS A 240 0.94 -22.69 -21.59
C LYS A 240 1.51 -22.68 -23.00
N LEU A 241 1.18 -23.71 -23.78
CA LEU A 241 1.56 -23.75 -25.17
C LEU A 241 0.95 -22.52 -25.84
N ALA A 242 1.71 -21.91 -26.74
CA ALA A 242 1.15 -20.87 -27.58
C ALA A 242 -0.02 -21.46 -28.37
N LEU A 243 -1.09 -20.68 -28.50
CA LEU A 243 -2.18 -21.08 -29.39
C LEU A 243 -1.62 -21.14 -30.82
N PRO A 244 -1.94 -22.20 -31.60
CA PRO A 244 -1.53 -22.27 -33.00
C PRO A 244 -2.04 -21.04 -33.76
N GLU A 245 -1.20 -20.48 -34.62
CA GLU A 245 -1.55 -19.32 -35.45
C GLU A 245 -2.84 -19.58 -36.24
N GLU A 246 -2.97 -20.77 -36.84
CA GLU A 246 -4.17 -21.16 -37.56
C GLU A 246 -5.43 -21.13 -36.67
N TRP A 247 -5.33 -21.58 -35.42
CA TRP A 247 -6.44 -21.52 -34.48
C TRP A 247 -6.80 -20.06 -34.15
N VAL A 248 -5.81 -19.19 -33.95
CA VAL A 248 -6.04 -17.77 -33.71
C VAL A 248 -6.73 -17.12 -34.92
N CYS A 249 -6.21 -17.34 -36.12
CA CYS A 249 -6.75 -16.75 -37.35
C CYS A 249 -8.16 -17.26 -37.69
N GLN A 250 -8.39 -18.58 -37.61
CA GLN A 250 -9.67 -19.17 -37.99
C GLN A 250 -10.70 -19.07 -36.87
N ARG A 251 -10.35 -19.49 -35.65
CA ARG A 251 -11.33 -19.63 -34.56
C ARG A 251 -11.52 -18.31 -33.82
N LEU A 252 -10.44 -17.69 -33.36
CA LEU A 252 -10.54 -16.47 -32.55
C LEU A 252 -10.96 -15.26 -33.40
N VAL A 253 -10.34 -15.08 -34.56
CA VAL A 253 -10.54 -13.89 -35.41
C VAL A 253 -11.72 -14.05 -36.38
N ARG A 254 -11.72 -15.10 -37.20
CA ARG A 254 -12.74 -15.27 -38.26
C ARG A 254 -14.08 -15.75 -37.71
N ASP A 255 -14.08 -16.84 -36.94
CA ASP A 255 -15.30 -17.45 -36.39
C ASP A 255 -15.80 -16.72 -35.12
N ARG A 256 -14.95 -15.88 -34.51
CA ARG A 256 -15.22 -15.12 -33.28
C ARG A 256 -15.84 -15.98 -32.17
N VAL A 257 -15.21 -17.13 -31.91
CA VAL A 257 -15.73 -18.16 -30.98
C VAL A 257 -16.06 -17.68 -29.56
N LEU A 258 -15.58 -16.51 -29.15
CA LEU A 258 -15.85 -15.91 -27.84
C LEU A 258 -17.09 -14.99 -27.81
N GLU A 259 -17.74 -14.70 -28.94
CA GLU A 259 -19.01 -13.94 -28.96
C GLU A 259 -20.12 -14.65 -28.18
N GLY A 260 -20.04 -15.98 -28.02
CA GLY A 260 -20.90 -16.75 -27.13
C GLY A 260 -20.80 -16.36 -25.65
N LEU A 261 -19.69 -15.72 -25.23
CA LEU A 261 -19.59 -15.09 -23.91
C LEU A 261 -20.15 -13.66 -23.94
N ASN A 262 -19.65 -12.84 -24.88
CA ASN A 262 -20.20 -11.56 -25.33
C ASN A 262 -19.23 -10.90 -26.35
N GLN A 263 -19.72 -9.86 -27.04
CA GLN A 263 -18.95 -9.12 -28.04
C GLN A 263 -17.66 -8.48 -27.49
N GLU A 264 -17.73 -7.80 -26.33
CA GLU A 264 -16.56 -7.13 -25.73
C GLU A 264 -15.44 -8.13 -25.41
N ALA A 265 -15.78 -9.30 -24.86
CA ALA A 265 -14.79 -10.34 -24.56
C ALA A 265 -14.07 -10.85 -25.81
N SER A 266 -14.83 -11.07 -26.88
CA SER A 266 -14.28 -11.50 -28.16
C SER A 266 -13.35 -10.43 -28.75
N ASP A 267 -13.78 -9.18 -28.71
CA ASP A 267 -13.00 -8.05 -29.24
C ASP A 267 -11.72 -7.79 -28.43
N ILE A 268 -11.77 -7.88 -27.10
CA ILE A 268 -10.59 -7.80 -26.23
C ILE A 268 -9.59 -8.91 -26.58
N ALA A 269 -10.06 -10.15 -26.75
CA ALA A 269 -9.19 -11.28 -27.05
C ALA A 269 -8.54 -11.17 -28.45
N ILE A 270 -9.26 -10.66 -29.44
CA ILE A 270 -8.72 -10.37 -30.77
C ILE A 270 -7.61 -9.32 -30.68
N ILE A 271 -7.82 -8.23 -29.95
CA ILE A 271 -6.81 -7.18 -29.75
C ILE A 271 -5.60 -7.73 -28.99
N GLU A 272 -5.81 -8.53 -27.93
CA GLU A 272 -4.73 -9.19 -27.18
C GLU A 272 -3.86 -10.08 -28.08
N ALA A 273 -4.49 -10.91 -28.91
CA ALA A 273 -3.80 -11.85 -29.79
C ALA A 273 -3.00 -11.15 -30.90
N ILE A 274 -3.53 -10.07 -31.49
CA ILE A 274 -2.90 -9.37 -32.62
C ILE A 274 -1.85 -8.37 -32.14
N CYS A 275 -2.16 -7.62 -31.07
CA CYS A 275 -1.35 -6.48 -30.64
C CYS A 275 -0.40 -6.82 -29.48
N GLY A 276 -0.44 -8.05 -28.94
CA GLY A 276 0.41 -8.46 -27.82
C GLY A 276 0.18 -7.65 -26.55
N CYS A 277 -1.06 -7.18 -26.35
CA CYS A 277 -1.48 -6.42 -25.19
C CYS A 277 -2.03 -7.35 -24.12
N ARG A 278 -1.87 -7.01 -22.84
CA ARG A 278 -2.61 -7.70 -21.78
C ARG A 278 -4.08 -7.29 -21.89
N ALA A 279 -5.01 -8.19 -21.58
CA ALA A 279 -6.43 -7.84 -21.49
C ALA A 279 -6.69 -6.56 -20.66
N SER A 280 -6.02 -6.42 -19.51
CA SER A 280 -6.14 -5.22 -18.67
C SER A 280 -5.60 -3.93 -19.27
N GLU A 281 -4.68 -4.03 -20.22
CA GLU A 281 -4.18 -2.86 -20.96
C GLU A 281 -5.22 -2.39 -22.00
N ILE A 282 -6.18 -3.26 -22.35
CA ILE A 282 -7.24 -2.98 -23.33
C ILE A 282 -8.51 -2.49 -22.63
N TYR A 283 -9.06 -3.27 -21.69
CA TYR A 283 -10.36 -2.90 -21.09
C TYR A 283 -10.30 -1.76 -20.06
N ASP A 284 -9.11 -1.41 -19.56
CA ASP A 284 -8.91 -0.21 -18.72
C ASP A 284 -8.34 0.96 -19.56
N LEU A 285 -8.58 0.99 -20.89
CA LEU A 285 -8.27 2.17 -21.72
C LEU A 285 -9.24 3.32 -21.45
N PRO A 286 -8.73 4.54 -21.20
CA PRO A 286 -9.57 5.73 -21.30
C PRO A 286 -9.82 6.11 -22.76
N GLU A 287 -10.94 6.80 -23.01
CA GLU A 287 -11.32 7.30 -24.34
C GLU A 287 -10.23 8.19 -24.95
N GLU A 288 -9.56 9.01 -24.13
CA GLU A 288 -8.46 9.89 -24.54
C GLU A 288 -7.22 9.15 -25.07
N ASP A 289 -7.06 7.85 -24.75
CA ASP A 289 -5.95 7.01 -25.22
C ASP A 289 -6.33 6.20 -26.48
N ILE A 290 -7.52 6.43 -27.06
CA ILE A 290 -8.04 5.70 -28.22
C ILE A 290 -8.05 6.63 -29.43
N HIS A 291 -7.14 6.40 -30.38
CA HIS A 291 -6.94 7.28 -31.54
C HIS A 291 -7.30 6.55 -32.84
N LEU A 292 -8.60 6.36 -33.10
CA LEU A 292 -9.09 5.64 -34.28
C LEU A 292 -9.05 6.45 -35.58
N ASP A 293 -9.14 7.78 -35.47
CA ASP A 293 -9.17 8.71 -36.62
C ASP A 293 -7.77 9.27 -36.96
N ALA A 294 -6.73 8.87 -36.22
CA ALA A 294 -5.36 9.24 -36.52
C ALA A 294 -4.92 8.64 -37.88
N PRO A 295 -3.97 9.28 -38.60
CA PRO A 295 -3.43 8.73 -39.85
C PRO A 295 -2.92 7.29 -39.73
N ILE A 296 -2.42 6.95 -38.54
CA ILE A 296 -2.12 5.58 -38.13
C ILE A 296 -2.97 5.30 -36.88
N PRO A 297 -4.08 4.55 -37.00
CA PRO A 297 -4.93 4.23 -35.86
C PRO A 297 -4.16 3.48 -34.78
N HIS A 298 -4.28 3.91 -33.53
CA HIS A 298 -3.54 3.33 -32.41
C HIS A 298 -4.25 3.52 -31.07
N ILE A 299 -3.86 2.70 -30.09
CA ILE A 299 -4.16 2.92 -28.67
C ILE A 299 -2.88 3.33 -27.95
N MET A 300 -2.98 4.26 -27.00
CA MET A 300 -1.87 4.66 -26.16
C MET A 300 -1.91 3.89 -24.84
N LEU A 301 -0.88 3.07 -24.58
CA LEU A 301 -0.68 2.46 -23.28
C LEU A 301 0.17 3.43 -22.46
N GLN A 302 -0.39 4.01 -21.41
CA GLN A 302 0.35 4.87 -20.49
C GLN A 302 -0.16 4.81 -19.04
N VAL A 303 0.69 5.24 -18.11
CA VAL A 303 0.32 5.39 -16.70
C VAL A 303 -0.50 6.66 -16.54
N VAL A 304 -1.65 6.55 -15.88
CA VAL A 304 -2.52 7.69 -15.57
C VAL A 304 -2.50 7.87 -14.05
N LEU A 305 -1.99 9.00 -13.59
CA LEU A 305 -1.77 9.26 -12.16
C LEU A 305 -2.97 9.89 -11.46
N GLU A 306 -3.83 10.58 -12.20
CA GLU A 306 -4.92 11.41 -11.66
C GLU A 306 -6.23 11.22 -12.43
N GLY A 307 -7.33 11.76 -11.90
CA GLY A 307 -8.66 11.61 -12.50
C GLY A 307 -9.36 10.27 -12.20
N GLU A 308 -10.47 10.04 -12.88
CA GLU A 308 -11.27 8.80 -12.78
C GLU A 308 -10.62 7.62 -13.52
N ASN A 309 -9.73 7.94 -14.46
CA ASN A 309 -9.06 7.01 -15.37
C ASN A 309 -7.70 6.53 -14.87
N ARG A 310 -7.37 6.77 -13.60
CA ARG A 310 -6.10 6.33 -12.99
C ARG A 310 -5.85 4.88 -13.32
N ARG A 311 -4.64 4.56 -13.74
CA ARG A 311 -4.21 3.18 -13.99
C ARG A 311 -2.70 3.08 -13.93
N GLU A 312 -2.26 1.99 -13.32
CA GLU A 312 -0.86 1.62 -13.32
C GLU A 312 -0.61 0.59 -14.42
N LEU A 313 0.47 0.78 -15.18
CA LEU A 313 1.00 -0.26 -16.04
C LEU A 313 2.02 -1.10 -15.27
N LYS A 314 2.03 -2.41 -15.53
CA LYS A 314 2.88 -3.37 -14.81
C LYS A 314 4.37 -3.02 -14.83
N ARG A 315 4.86 -2.36 -15.88
CA ARG A 315 6.25 -1.88 -16.01
C ARG A 315 6.28 -0.55 -16.77
N LYS A 316 7.20 0.35 -16.42
CA LYS A 316 7.41 1.62 -17.14
C LYS A 316 7.65 1.42 -18.64
N SER A 317 8.40 0.39 -19.03
CA SER A 317 8.64 0.02 -20.44
C SER A 317 7.41 -0.45 -21.20
N THR A 318 6.26 -0.60 -20.54
CA THR A 318 4.99 -0.95 -21.20
C THR A 318 4.36 0.27 -21.86
N SER A 319 4.77 1.49 -21.45
CA SER A 319 4.22 2.72 -22.02
C SER A 319 4.60 2.82 -23.50
N ARG A 320 3.62 2.74 -24.40
CA ARG A 320 3.85 2.73 -25.85
C ARG A 320 2.56 2.99 -26.62
N ALA A 321 2.70 3.55 -27.82
CA ALA A 321 1.65 3.48 -28.83
C ALA A 321 1.57 2.05 -29.39
N VAL A 322 0.35 1.54 -29.54
CA VAL A 322 0.09 0.23 -30.15
C VAL A 322 -0.77 0.44 -31.37
N VAL A 323 -0.16 0.22 -32.54
CA VAL A 323 -0.83 0.39 -33.83
C VAL A 323 -1.91 -0.68 -33.99
N LEU A 324 -3.09 -0.25 -34.42
CA LEU A 324 -4.25 -1.10 -34.69
C LEU A 324 -4.29 -1.42 -36.18
N LEU A 325 -4.21 -2.70 -36.53
CA LEU A 325 -4.28 -3.19 -37.91
C LEU A 325 -5.30 -4.31 -38.03
N GLY A 326 -5.91 -4.43 -39.21
CA GLY A 326 -6.80 -5.52 -39.57
C GLY A 326 -7.89 -5.78 -38.52
N PRO A 327 -8.06 -7.03 -38.05
CA PRO A 327 -9.13 -7.37 -37.12
C PRO A 327 -9.07 -6.63 -35.77
N ALA A 328 -7.88 -6.23 -35.29
CA ALA A 328 -7.76 -5.46 -34.06
C ALA A 328 -8.34 -4.05 -34.21
N LEU A 329 -8.15 -3.42 -35.38
CA LEU A 329 -8.77 -2.12 -35.70
C LEU A 329 -10.29 -2.25 -35.81
N GLU A 330 -10.78 -3.30 -36.47
CA GLU A 330 -12.22 -3.57 -36.57
C GLU A 330 -12.87 -3.83 -35.22
N ALA A 331 -12.19 -4.56 -34.33
CA ALA A 331 -12.61 -4.79 -32.96
C ALA A 331 -12.67 -3.48 -32.18
N MET A 332 -11.61 -2.66 -32.25
CA MET A 332 -11.57 -1.40 -31.51
C MET A 332 -12.60 -0.37 -32.02
N ARG A 333 -12.91 -0.35 -33.32
CA ARG A 333 -13.95 0.51 -33.90
C ARG A 333 -15.35 0.23 -33.36
N ARG A 334 -15.62 -0.98 -32.86
CA ARG A 334 -16.89 -1.29 -32.17
C ARG A 334 -16.95 -0.69 -30.76
N HIS A 335 -15.80 -0.36 -30.18
CA HIS A 335 -15.65 0.16 -28.82
C HIS A 335 -14.84 1.47 -28.82
N PRO A 336 -15.29 2.52 -29.54
CA PRO A 336 -14.48 3.72 -29.78
C PRO A 336 -14.18 4.52 -28.50
N LYS A 337 -14.93 4.30 -27.43
CA LYS A 337 -14.78 5.01 -26.16
C LYS A 337 -14.19 4.14 -25.05
N GLU A 338 -14.72 2.93 -24.88
CA GLU A 338 -14.33 2.04 -23.79
C GLU A 338 -14.93 0.63 -23.96
N PHE A 339 -14.41 -0.32 -23.17
CA PHE A 339 -15.01 -1.64 -22.93
C PHE A 339 -15.87 -1.60 -21.66
N THR A 340 -17.09 -1.07 -21.80
CA THR A 340 -18.01 -0.74 -20.70
C THR A 340 -18.23 -1.90 -19.72
N ARG A 341 -18.33 -3.15 -20.23
CA ARG A 341 -18.60 -4.33 -19.40
C ARG A 341 -17.42 -4.70 -18.51
N TYR A 342 -16.19 -4.47 -18.97
CA TYR A 342 -14.97 -4.95 -18.30
C TYR A 342 -14.21 -3.88 -17.54
N ARG A 343 -14.37 -2.60 -17.90
CA ARG A 343 -13.66 -1.48 -17.27
C ARG A 343 -13.83 -1.46 -15.75
N GLY A 344 -12.72 -1.42 -15.02
CA GLY A 344 -12.72 -1.37 -13.56
C GLY A 344 -13.26 -2.62 -12.85
N ARG A 345 -13.59 -3.70 -13.59
CA ARG A 345 -14.12 -4.96 -13.05
C ARG A 345 -13.11 -6.09 -13.10
N LEU A 346 -13.25 -7.05 -12.20
CA LEU A 346 -12.46 -8.29 -12.23
C LEU A 346 -13.04 -9.19 -13.32
N PRO A 347 -12.22 -9.76 -14.23
CA PRO A 347 -12.70 -10.67 -15.27
C PRO A 347 -13.48 -11.87 -14.71
N THR A 348 -13.16 -12.33 -13.50
CA THR A 348 -13.80 -13.46 -12.81
C THR A 348 -15.20 -13.16 -12.26
N ARG A 349 -15.68 -11.90 -12.30
CA ARG A 349 -17.03 -11.52 -11.86
C ARG A 349 -18.00 -11.25 -13.02
N VAL A 350 -17.55 -11.39 -14.26
CA VAL A 350 -18.31 -11.05 -15.47
C VAL A 350 -18.78 -12.30 -16.23
N MET A 351 -18.31 -13.48 -15.81
CA MET A 351 -18.76 -14.81 -16.23
C MET A 351 -19.91 -15.31 -15.37
#